data_AF-A0A813ISZ3-F1
#
_entry.id   AF-A0A813ISZ3-F1
#
_cell.length_a   1.000
_cell.length_b   1.000
_cell.length_c   1.000
_cell.angle_alpha   90.00
_cell.angle_beta   90.00
_cell.angle_gamma   90.00
#
_symmetry.space_group_name_H-M   'P 1'
#
loop_
_entity.id
_entity.type
_entity.pdbx_description
1 polymer ?
#
loop_
_entity_poly.entity_id
_entity_poly.type
_entity_poly.pdbx_seq_one_letter_code
_entity_poly.pdbx_strand_id
1 'polypeptide(L)'
;ANMQRFAPRALRLAPLALKSTARGPIRCFAGGPQDVLDKYAALNAGKGERPTTVSAASGSNQDILGRLQNFQDEVTSANWADYLLLVYNVPFWEAQYEALLASAGPYAKPGSPVAVKLEDMKEMMDVLYQCEDVRDHVNELCELATRASGFMGTG
;
A
#
# COMPACT_ATOMS: atom_id res chain seq x y z
N ALA A 1 -19.76 -57.96 -6.16
CA ALA A 1 -18.83 -56.90 -5.73
C ALA A 1 -17.93 -56.58 -6.92
N ASN A 2 -18.17 -55.44 -7.59
CA ASN A 2 -17.57 -55.11 -8.88
C ASN A 2 -16.74 -53.82 -8.75
N MET A 3 -15.52 -53.86 -9.28
CA MET A 3 -14.52 -52.78 -9.25
C MET A 3 -15.02 -51.51 -9.96
N GLN A 4 -14.80 -50.33 -9.39
CA GLN A 4 -14.43 -49.14 -10.19
C GLN A 4 -13.49 -48.23 -9.37
N ARG A 5 -12.25 -48.13 -9.88
CA ARG A 5 -11.21 -47.17 -9.46
C ARG A 5 -11.59 -45.79 -10.01
N PHE A 6 -11.68 -44.77 -9.16
CA PHE A 6 -11.79 -43.38 -9.62
C PHE A 6 -10.40 -42.77 -9.80
N ALA A 7 -10.08 -42.41 -11.04
CA ALA A 7 -8.84 -41.75 -11.46
C ALA A 7 -8.90 -40.22 -11.18
N PRO A 8 -7.76 -39.54 -10.99
CA PRO A 8 -7.71 -38.10 -10.79
C PRO A 8 -8.04 -37.37 -12.10
N ARG A 9 -9.00 -36.44 -12.02
CA ARG A 9 -9.48 -35.64 -13.14
C ARG A 9 -8.45 -34.54 -13.45
N ALA A 10 -7.63 -34.75 -14.48
CA ALA A 10 -6.76 -33.71 -15.02
C ALA A 10 -7.60 -32.57 -15.61
N LEU A 11 -7.62 -31.42 -14.93
CA LEU A 11 -8.14 -30.17 -15.48
C LEU A 11 -7.17 -29.68 -16.55
N ARG A 12 -7.55 -29.84 -17.83
CA ARG A 12 -6.86 -29.20 -18.96
C ARG A 12 -7.03 -27.69 -18.86
N LEU A 13 -5.94 -26.98 -18.54
CA LEU A 13 -5.83 -25.54 -18.75
C LEU A 13 -5.76 -25.28 -20.26
N ALA A 14 -6.75 -24.56 -20.79
CA ALA A 14 -6.67 -23.99 -22.13
C ALA A 14 -5.69 -22.80 -22.11
N PRO A 15 -4.82 -22.63 -23.12
CA PRO A 15 -3.97 -21.44 -23.21
C PRO A 15 -4.83 -20.25 -23.63
N LEU A 16 -5.19 -19.39 -22.68
CA LEU A 16 -5.70 -18.06 -22.99
C LEU A 16 -4.55 -17.25 -23.60
N ALA A 17 -4.68 -16.95 -24.90
CA ALA A 17 -3.77 -16.11 -25.63
C ALA A 17 -3.70 -14.73 -24.96
N LEU A 18 -2.56 -14.45 -24.33
CA LEU A 18 -2.24 -13.14 -23.76
C LEU A 18 -2.09 -12.15 -24.91
N LYS A 19 -3.14 -11.37 -25.19
CA LYS A 19 -3.00 -10.20 -26.06
C LYS A 19 -2.10 -9.20 -25.32
N SER A 20 -0.85 -9.12 -25.74
CA SER A 20 0.08 -8.05 -25.37
C SER A 20 -0.50 -6.74 -25.87
N THR A 21 -1.26 -6.06 -25.02
CA THR A 21 -1.45 -4.63 -25.13
C THR A 21 -0.20 -4.01 -24.54
N ALA A 22 0.56 -3.31 -25.39
CA ALA A 22 1.73 -2.54 -24.98
C ALA A 22 1.29 -1.53 -23.90
N ARG A 23 1.46 -1.91 -22.63
CA ARG A 23 1.48 -0.95 -21.53
C ARG A 23 2.77 -0.18 -21.73
N GLY A 24 2.64 1.15 -21.83
CA GLY A 24 3.77 2.08 -21.75
C GLY A 24 4.62 1.74 -20.51
N PRO A 25 5.86 2.26 -20.44
CA PRO A 25 6.82 1.86 -19.42
C PRO A 25 6.13 1.96 -18.06
N ILE A 26 5.94 0.80 -17.43
CA ILE A 26 5.62 0.73 -16.01
C ILE A 26 6.81 1.40 -15.35
N ARG A 27 6.64 2.67 -14.97
CA ARG A 27 7.56 3.30 -14.05
C ARG A 27 7.34 2.52 -12.76
N CYS A 28 8.16 1.51 -12.53
CA CYS A 28 8.40 1.01 -11.20
C CYS A 28 8.84 2.25 -10.42
N PHE A 29 7.93 2.88 -9.68
CA PHE A 29 8.30 3.88 -8.69
C PHE A 29 8.96 3.10 -7.56
N ALA A 30 10.21 2.70 -7.82
CA ALA A 30 11.17 2.45 -6.77
C ALA A 30 11.43 3.81 -6.14
N GLY A 31 10.53 4.22 -5.24
CA GLY A 31 10.82 5.27 -4.27
C GLY A 31 12.00 4.80 -3.44
N GLY A 32 13.21 5.02 -3.93
CA GLY A 32 14.42 4.77 -3.16
C GLY A 32 14.45 5.71 -1.95
N PRO A 33 15.44 5.56 -1.06
CA PRO A 33 15.62 6.45 0.09
C PRO A 33 15.58 7.95 -0.25
N GLN A 34 15.93 8.30 -1.49
CA GLN A 34 15.88 9.68 -1.99
C GLN A 34 14.46 10.26 -2.07
N ASP A 35 13.43 9.49 -2.42
CA ASP A 35 12.04 9.99 -2.45
C ASP A 35 11.59 10.44 -1.05
N VAL A 36 11.88 9.59 -0.07
CA VAL A 36 11.62 9.86 1.34
C VAL A 36 12.35 11.12 1.79
N LEU A 37 13.64 11.26 1.43
CA LEU A 37 14.42 12.46 1.73
C LEU A 37 13.87 13.72 1.05
N ASP A 38 13.37 13.61 -0.18
CA ASP A 38 12.76 14.72 -0.91
C ASP A 38 11.43 15.13 -0.26
N LYS A 39 10.61 14.17 0.19
CA LYS A 39 9.39 14.40 0.99
C LYS A 39 9.72 15.12 2.31
N TYR A 40 10.75 14.67 3.03
CA TYR A 40 11.21 15.35 4.26
C TYR A 40 11.83 16.73 4.00
N ALA A 41 12.55 16.91 2.89
CA ALA A 41 13.10 18.20 2.50
C ALA A 41 11.98 19.20 2.16
N ALA A 42 10.92 18.75 1.48
CA ALA A 42 9.73 19.55 1.22
C ALA A 42 9.02 19.97 2.52
N LEU A 43 8.87 19.04 3.48
CA LEU A 43 8.31 19.35 4.80
C LEU A 43 9.17 20.35 5.58
N ASN A 44 10.49 20.18 5.56
CA ASN A 44 11.42 21.04 6.31
C ASN A 44 11.66 22.40 5.66
N ALA A 45 11.50 22.52 4.33
CA ALA A 45 11.50 23.79 3.62
C ALA A 45 10.27 24.65 3.97
N GLY A 46 9.17 24.02 4.41
CA GLY A 46 7.95 24.66 4.91
C GLY A 46 7.87 24.70 6.43
N LYS A 47 8.87 25.26 7.13
CA LYS A 47 8.77 25.50 8.60
C LYS A 47 7.60 26.45 8.91
N GLY A 48 6.43 25.88 9.23
CA GLY A 48 5.35 26.56 9.94
C GLY A 48 3.94 26.34 9.42
N GLU A 49 3.76 25.79 8.22
CA GLU A 49 2.43 25.45 7.73
C GLU A 49 2.25 23.93 7.83
N ARG A 50 1.35 23.49 8.73
CA ARG A 50 0.67 22.19 8.53
C ARG A 50 0.31 22.10 7.06
N PRO A 51 0.50 20.95 6.37
CA PRO A 51 0.08 20.79 4.99
C PRO A 51 -1.33 21.37 4.90
N THR A 52 -1.39 22.54 4.27
CA THR A 52 -2.54 23.43 4.32
C THR A 52 -3.65 22.62 3.72
N THR A 53 -4.73 22.43 4.50
CA THR A 53 -6.00 21.83 4.09
C THR A 53 -6.14 21.99 2.59
N VAL A 54 -5.97 20.88 1.85
CA VAL A 54 -5.96 20.90 0.40
C VAL A 54 -7.23 21.66 0.00
N SER A 55 -7.03 22.86 -0.56
CA SER A 55 -8.11 23.61 -1.20
C SER A 55 -8.92 22.60 -1.99
N ALA A 56 -10.24 22.59 -1.81
CA ALA A 56 -11.16 21.68 -2.49
C ALA A 56 -10.99 21.86 -4.00
N ALA A 57 -9.97 21.21 -4.55
CA ALA A 57 -9.65 21.25 -5.95
C ALA A 57 -10.87 20.64 -6.62
N SER A 58 -11.51 21.43 -7.46
CA SER A 58 -12.67 21.06 -8.25
C SER A 58 -12.23 20.01 -9.27
N GLY A 59 -11.87 18.82 -8.81
CA GLY A 59 -11.47 17.68 -9.62
C GLY A 59 -12.70 16.97 -10.14
N SER A 60 -12.67 16.54 -11.39
CA SER A 60 -13.71 15.66 -11.91
C SER A 60 -13.68 14.31 -11.16
N ASN A 61 -14.78 13.54 -11.22
CA ASN A 61 -14.81 12.18 -10.65
C ASN A 61 -13.63 11.32 -11.15
N GLN A 62 -13.18 11.53 -12.38
CA GLN A 62 -12.06 10.80 -12.97
C GLN A 62 -10.72 11.18 -12.35
N ASP A 63 -10.55 12.46 -11.98
CA ASP A 63 -9.32 12.93 -11.34
C ASP A 63 -9.18 12.32 -9.94
N ILE A 64 -10.28 12.25 -9.18
CA ILE A 64 -10.29 11.60 -7.87
C ILE A 64 -10.00 10.10 -8.00
N LEU A 65 -10.64 9.42 -8.94
CA LEU A 65 -10.36 8.00 -9.20
C LEU A 65 -8.91 7.75 -9.58
N GLY A 66 -8.32 8.60 -10.42
CA GLY A 66 -6.91 8.52 -10.78
C GLY A 66 -6.00 8.69 -9.57
N ARG A 67 -6.32 9.64 -8.67
CA ARG A 67 -5.56 9.85 -7.42
C ARG A 67 -5.67 8.66 -6.46
N LEU A 68 -6.87 8.11 -6.29
CA LEU A 68 -7.10 6.92 -5.47
C LEU A 68 -6.33 5.70 -6.02
N GLN A 69 -6.35 5.50 -7.34
CA GLN A 69 -5.60 4.43 -7.99
C GLN A 69 -4.09 4.61 -7.82
N ASN A 70 -3.58 5.82 -8.05
CA ASN A 70 -2.15 6.09 -7.89
C ASN A 70 -1.66 5.84 -6.46
N PHE A 71 -2.47 6.20 -5.46
CA PHE A 71 -2.15 5.92 -4.06
C PHE A 71 -2.12 4.41 -3.78
N GLN A 72 -3.12 3.68 -4.24
CA GLN A 72 -3.14 2.22 -4.11
C GLN A 72 -1.92 1.60 -4.80
N ASP A 73 -1.55 2.06 -6.00
CA ASP A 73 -0.38 1.57 -6.72
C ASP A 73 0.91 1.89 -5.94
N GLU A 74 1.04 3.07 -5.33
CA GLU A 74 2.19 3.45 -4.51
C GLU A 74 2.36 2.49 -3.32
N VAL A 75 1.30 2.26 -2.55
CA VAL A 75 1.34 1.40 -1.35
C VAL A 75 1.58 -0.06 -1.73
N THR A 76 0.90 -0.56 -2.76
CA THR A 76 0.98 -1.99 -3.13
C THR A 76 2.26 -2.35 -3.90
N SER A 77 2.87 -1.38 -4.59
CA SER A 77 4.14 -1.58 -5.30
C SER A 77 5.38 -1.25 -4.47
N ALA A 78 5.21 -0.74 -3.25
CA ALA A 78 6.30 -0.50 -2.32
C ALA A 78 7.11 -1.78 -2.05
N ASN A 79 8.39 -1.63 -1.74
CA ASN A 79 9.21 -2.77 -1.36
C ASN A 79 8.92 -3.18 0.10
N TRP A 80 7.98 -4.10 0.29
CA TRP A 80 7.56 -4.59 1.61
C TRP A 80 8.63 -5.38 2.37
N ALA A 81 9.73 -5.76 1.73
CA ALA A 81 10.86 -6.40 2.38
C ALA A 81 11.85 -5.39 3.00
N ASP A 82 11.76 -4.10 2.64
CA ASP A 82 12.62 -3.05 3.16
C ASP A 82 11.98 -2.36 4.37
N TYR A 83 12.48 -2.70 5.54
CA TYR A 83 11.99 -2.18 6.82
C TYR A 83 12.09 -0.64 6.91
N LEU A 84 13.21 -0.05 6.49
CA LEU A 84 13.41 1.39 6.61
C LEU A 84 12.47 2.15 5.68
N LEU A 85 12.28 1.63 4.47
CA LEU A 85 11.34 2.20 3.51
C LEU A 85 9.92 2.24 4.08
N LEU A 86 9.46 1.16 4.72
CA LEU A 86 8.13 1.10 5.31
C LEU A 86 7.99 2.07 6.48
N VAL A 87 8.91 2.03 7.46
CA VAL A 87 8.84 2.89 8.66
C VAL A 87 8.81 4.37 8.30
N TYR A 88 9.57 4.79 7.28
CA TYR A 88 9.57 6.19 6.87
C TYR A 88 8.39 6.58 6.00
N ASN A 89 7.82 5.68 5.19
CA ASN A 89 6.72 6.02 4.28
C ASN A 89 5.33 5.94 4.90
N VAL A 90 5.11 5.07 5.89
CA VAL A 90 3.78 4.89 6.52
C VAL A 90 3.16 6.23 6.97
N PRO A 91 3.87 7.13 7.68
CA PRO A 91 3.29 8.41 8.09
C PRO A 91 2.86 9.31 6.91
N PHE A 92 3.55 9.22 5.78
CA PHE A 92 3.16 9.97 4.57
C PHE A 92 1.94 9.35 3.90
N TRP A 93 1.87 8.02 3.86
CA TRP A 93 0.71 7.32 3.30
C TRP A 93 -0.55 7.59 4.12
N GLU A 94 -0.45 7.63 5.44
CA GLU A 94 -1.58 7.98 6.32
C GLU A 94 -2.07 9.41 6.07
N ALA A 95 -1.16 10.39 6.04
CA ALA A 95 -1.53 11.78 5.76
C ALA A 95 -2.15 11.95 4.37
N GLN A 96 -1.62 11.23 3.37
CA GLN A 96 -2.15 11.24 2.01
C GLN A 96 -3.54 10.57 1.95
N TYR A 97 -3.73 9.47 2.67
CA TYR A 97 -5.02 8.79 2.78
C TYR A 97 -6.08 9.70 3.43
N GLU A 98 -5.76 10.38 4.53
CA GLU A 98 -6.66 11.36 5.16
C GLU A 98 -7.03 12.51 4.21
N ALA A 99 -6.05 13.04 3.49
CA ALA A 99 -6.29 14.08 2.49
C ALA A 99 -7.17 13.57 1.33
N LEU A 100 -7.00 12.31 0.92
CA LEU A 100 -7.82 11.68 -0.11
C LEU A 100 -9.26 11.49 0.38
N LEU A 101 -9.47 11.00 1.60
CA LEU A 101 -10.79 10.87 2.22
C LEU A 101 -11.53 12.21 2.26
N ALA A 102 -10.85 13.28 2.70
CA ALA A 102 -11.42 14.62 2.73
C ALA A 102 -11.80 15.13 1.33
N SER A 103 -10.95 14.87 0.33
CA SER A 103 -11.18 15.33 -1.05
C SER A 103 -12.22 14.50 -1.81
N ALA A 104 -12.36 13.21 -1.49
CA ALA A 104 -13.23 12.28 -2.19
C ALA A 104 -14.66 12.25 -1.60
N GLY A 105 -14.84 12.69 -0.34
CA GLY A 105 -16.14 12.74 0.35
C GLY A 105 -17.29 13.35 -0.48
N PRO A 106 -17.12 14.49 -1.17
CA PRO A 106 -18.17 15.07 -2.02
C PRO A 106 -18.58 14.21 -3.23
N TYR A 107 -17.69 13.33 -3.70
CA TYR A 107 -17.88 12.50 -4.89
C TYR A 107 -18.35 11.07 -4.54
N ALA A 108 -18.22 10.68 -3.27
CA ALA A 108 -18.55 9.35 -2.73
C ALA A 108 -20.06 9.16 -2.49
N LYS A 109 -20.88 9.38 -3.53
CA LYS A 109 -22.31 9.05 -3.47
C LYS A 109 -22.50 7.52 -3.45
N PRO A 110 -23.53 6.99 -2.76
CA PRO A 110 -23.81 5.55 -2.76
C PRO A 110 -23.92 5.00 -4.19
N GLY A 111 -23.17 3.93 -4.48
CA GLY A 111 -23.11 3.31 -5.82
C GLY A 111 -22.24 4.03 -6.86
N SER A 112 -21.54 5.10 -6.48
CA SER A 112 -20.54 5.73 -7.36
C SER A 112 -19.26 4.88 -7.43
N PRO A 113 -18.52 4.92 -8.56
CA PRO A 113 -17.24 4.22 -8.67
C PRO A 113 -16.21 4.74 -7.65
N VAL A 114 -16.31 6.01 -7.26
CA VAL A 114 -15.46 6.60 -6.20
C VAL A 114 -15.75 5.97 -4.85
N ALA A 115 -17.02 5.75 -4.50
CA ALA A 115 -17.40 5.12 -3.24
C ALA A 115 -16.90 3.67 -3.15
N VAL A 116 -17.00 2.89 -4.23
CA VAL A 116 -16.46 1.52 -4.30
C VAL A 116 -14.95 1.54 -4.09
N LYS A 117 -14.24 2.41 -4.80
CA LYS A 117 -12.78 2.49 -4.70
C LYS A 117 -12.30 2.94 -3.32
N LEU A 118 -13.06 3.79 -2.64
CA LEU A 118 -12.78 4.20 -1.27
C LEU A 118 -12.94 3.05 -0.28
N GLU A 119 -13.93 2.18 -0.49
CA GLU A 119 -14.09 0.96 0.32
C GLU A 119 -12.90 0.01 0.13
N ASP A 120 -12.50 -0.24 -1.12
CA ASP A 120 -11.30 -1.04 -1.43
C ASP A 120 -10.04 -0.46 -0.77
N MET A 121 -9.89 0.87 -0.80
CA MET A 121 -8.75 1.55 -0.16
C MET A 121 -8.77 1.46 1.36
N LYS A 122 -9.95 1.50 1.97
CA LYS A 122 -10.08 1.31 3.41
C LYS A 122 -9.63 -0.09 3.81
N GLU A 123 -10.10 -1.12 3.09
CA GLU A 123 -9.67 -2.50 3.34
C GLU A 123 -8.16 -2.66 3.15
N MET A 124 -7.57 -2.04 2.13
CA MET A 124 -6.12 -2.05 1.92
C MET A 124 -5.36 -1.42 3.10
N MET A 125 -5.81 -0.28 3.63
CA MET A 125 -5.18 0.36 4.79
C MET A 125 -5.36 -0.48 6.06
N ASP A 126 -6.53 -1.11 6.26
CA ASP A 126 -6.76 -2.02 7.38
C ASP A 126 -5.80 -3.22 7.35
N VAL A 127 -5.54 -3.78 6.16
CA VAL A 127 -4.55 -4.85 5.97
C VAL A 127 -3.13 -4.36 6.24
N LEU A 128 -2.78 -3.14 5.81
CA LEU A 128 -1.47 -2.53 6.07
C LEU A 128 -1.19 -2.44 7.56
N TYR A 129 -2.17 -2.01 8.37
CA TYR A 129 -2.02 -1.93 9.83
C TYR A 129 -1.83 -3.30 10.48
N GLN A 130 -2.57 -4.31 10.03
CA GLN A 130 -2.36 -5.69 10.51
C GLN A 130 -0.94 -6.21 10.17
N CYS A 131 -0.42 -5.88 8.99
CA CYS A 131 0.94 -6.24 8.60
C CYS A 131 2.00 -5.52 9.44
N GLU A 132 1.75 -4.27 9.82
CA GLU A 132 2.58 -3.51 10.75
C GLU A 132 2.62 -4.16 12.14
N ASP A 133 1.47 -4.53 12.71
CA ASP A 133 1.41 -5.20 14.02
C ASP A 133 2.24 -6.49 14.03
N VAL A 134 2.12 -7.31 12.97
CA VAL A 134 2.90 -8.56 12.85
C VAL A 134 4.39 -8.27 12.76
N ARG A 135 4.79 -7.25 12.00
CA ARG A 135 6.20 -6.85 11.85
C ARG A 135 6.76 -6.37 13.17
N ASP A 136 6.04 -5.51 13.89
CA ASP A 136 6.48 -4.99 15.18
C ASP A 136 6.57 -6.10 16.22
N HIS A 137 5.63 -7.05 16.22
CA HIS A 137 5.71 -8.24 17.07
C HIS A 137 6.94 -9.12 16.76
N VAL A 138 7.28 -9.31 15.48
CA VAL A 138 8.51 -10.02 15.11
C VAL A 138 9.75 -9.29 15.62
N ASN A 139 9.76 -7.96 15.56
CA ASN A 139 10.87 -7.16 16.09
C ASN A 139 11.01 -7.31 17.62
N GLU A 140 9.90 -7.26 18.36
CA GLU A 140 9.88 -7.52 19.81
C GLU A 140 10.46 -8.91 20.16
N LEU A 141 10.10 -9.95 19.39
CA LEU A 141 10.63 -11.30 19.59
C LEU A 141 12.15 -11.37 19.33
N CYS A 142 12.64 -10.65 18.32
CA CYS A 142 14.06 -10.57 18.04
C CYS A 142 14.83 -9.84 19.15
N GLU A 143 14.30 -8.75 19.71
CA GLU A 143 14.88 -8.07 20.86
C GLU A 143 14.94 -8.98 22.10
N LEU A 144 13.88 -9.75 22.37
CA LEU A 144 13.86 -10.72 23.46
C LEU A 144 14.87 -11.86 23.24
N ALA A 145 14.95 -12.40 22.01
CA ALA A 145 15.86 -13.50 21.68
C ALA A 145 17.34 -13.08 21.73
N THR A 146 17.66 -11.87 21.27
CA THR A 146 19.02 -11.30 21.35
C THR A 146 19.41 -10.97 22.79
N ARG A 147 18.45 -10.51 23.61
CA ARG A 147 18.65 -10.32 25.06
C ARG A 147 18.87 -11.65 25.78
N ALA A 148 18.12 -12.69 25.44
CA ALA A 148 18.21 -14.01 26.08
C ALA A 148 19.46 -14.82 25.65
N SER A 149 19.96 -14.60 24.43
CA SER A 149 21.13 -15.33 23.89
C SER A 149 22.49 -14.76 24.30
N GLY A 150 22.53 -13.67 25.10
CA GLY A 150 23.77 -13.08 25.60
C GLY A 150 24.68 -12.49 24.52
N PHE A 151 24.23 -12.42 23.26
CA PHE A 151 25.04 -12.00 22.13
C PHE A 151 25.38 -10.49 22.16
N MET A 152 24.62 -9.70 22.93
CA MET A 152 24.91 -8.28 23.24
C MET A 152 25.49 -8.05 24.66
N GLY A 153 26.15 -9.06 25.24
CA GLY A 153 27.16 -8.82 26.28
C GLY A 153 26.68 -8.49 27.69
N THR A 154 25.50 -8.96 28.11
CA THR A 154 25.14 -9.01 29.54
C THR A 154 24.94 -10.46 29.97
N GLY A 155 26.05 -11.22 29.99
CA GLY A 155 26.17 -12.39 30.85
C GLY A 155 26.53 -11.96 32.27
#